data_AF-A0A0M7B9Y7-F1
#
_entry.id   AF-A0A0M7B9Y7-F1
#
_cell.length_a   1.000
_cell.length_b   1.000
_cell.length_c   1.000
_cell.angle_alpha   90.00
_cell.angle_beta   90.00
_cell.angle_gamma   90.00
#
_symmetry.space_group_name_H-M   'P 1'
#
loop_
_entity.id
_entity.type
_entity.pdbx_description
1 polymer ?
#
loop_
_entity_poly.entity_id
_entity_poly.type
_entity_poly.pdbx_seq_one_letter_code
_entity_poly.pdbx_strand_id
1 'polypeptide(L)'
;MPDLTPPDGETDFYFVPAADPEQAVPRIVELVSRRIPRRFGFDLIRDIQVLCPMNRGGVGARSLNIELQAALNPVGENKVERFGSTFAPGDKVMQIENDYDKEVYNGDIG
;
A
#
# COMPACT_ATOMS: atom_id res chain seq x y z
N MET A 1 -12.07 23.57 -4.83
CA MET A 1 -10.90 22.66 -4.90
C MET A 1 -10.25 22.63 -3.54
N PRO A 2 -9.67 21.50 -3.09
CA PRO A 2 -8.98 21.46 -1.80
C PRO A 2 -7.78 22.41 -1.77
N ASP A 3 -7.44 22.91 -0.59
CA ASP A 3 -6.22 23.67 -0.37
C ASP A 3 -5.02 22.71 -0.40
N LEU A 4 -4.07 22.98 -1.30
CA LEU A 4 -2.88 22.16 -1.51
C LEU A 4 -1.63 22.79 -0.88
N THR A 5 -1.78 23.93 -0.19
CA THR A 5 -0.66 24.60 0.47
C THR A 5 -0.16 23.77 1.66
N PRO A 6 1.15 23.82 1.96
CA PRO A 6 1.69 23.16 3.14
C PRO A 6 1.01 23.72 4.41
N PRO A 7 0.56 22.85 5.32
CA PRO A 7 -0.11 23.29 6.54
C PRO A 7 0.89 23.93 7.52
N ASP A 8 0.48 25.00 8.20
CA ASP A 8 1.27 25.66 9.27
C ASP A 8 1.27 24.86 10.59
N GLY A 9 0.52 23.75 10.67
CA GLY A 9 0.35 22.94 11.86
C GLY A 9 -0.12 21.52 11.57
N GLU A 10 -0.69 20.86 12.58
CA GLU A 10 -1.33 19.55 12.38
C GLU A 10 -2.63 19.70 11.60
N THR A 11 -2.79 18.83 10.61
CA THR A 11 -3.98 18.74 9.76
C THR A 11 -4.25 17.26 9.44
N ASP A 12 -5.44 16.98 8.94
CA ASP A 12 -5.87 15.68 8.43
C ASP A 12 -5.59 15.49 6.93
N PHE A 13 -5.21 16.55 6.22
CA PHE A 13 -4.92 16.52 4.79
C PHE A 13 -3.52 17.05 4.46
N TYR A 14 -2.74 16.25 3.74
CA TYR A 14 -1.41 16.62 3.26
C TYR A 14 -1.31 16.36 1.76
N PHE A 15 -0.80 17.34 1.02
CA PHE A 15 -0.51 17.18 -0.40
C PHE A 15 1.00 17.07 -0.63
N VAL A 16 1.44 15.99 -1.27
CA VAL A 16 2.84 15.73 -1.61
C VAL A 16 2.96 15.64 -3.13
N PRO A 17 3.40 16.70 -3.83
CA PRO A 17 3.41 16.73 -5.29
C PRO A 17 4.54 15.88 -5.88
N ALA A 18 4.26 14.94 -6.79
CA ALA A 18 5.25 14.21 -7.56
C ALA A 18 4.95 14.35 -9.06
N ALA A 19 5.98 14.59 -9.88
CA ALA A 19 5.79 14.88 -11.31
C ALA A 19 5.60 13.62 -12.16
N ASP A 20 6.17 12.50 -11.71
CA ASP A 20 6.24 11.25 -12.44
C ASP A 20 6.20 10.05 -11.48
N PRO A 21 5.92 8.82 -11.99
CA PRO A 21 5.90 7.61 -11.17
C PRO A 21 7.22 7.33 -10.44
N GLU A 22 8.36 7.61 -11.08
CA GLU A 22 9.70 7.37 -10.55
C GLU A 22 9.97 8.19 -9.30
N GLN A 23 9.35 9.37 -9.17
CA GLN A 23 9.34 10.17 -7.94
C GLN A 23 8.24 9.74 -6.96
N ALA A 24 7.06 9.39 -7.47
CA ALA A 24 5.89 9.11 -6.63
C ALA A 24 6.05 7.82 -5.82
N VAL A 25 6.50 6.74 -6.44
CA VAL A 25 6.64 5.42 -5.81
C VAL A 25 7.56 5.45 -4.58
N PRO A 26 8.83 5.91 -4.65
CA PRO A 26 9.70 5.91 -3.48
C PRO A 26 9.17 6.80 -2.36
N ARG A 27 8.48 7.91 -2.69
CA ARG A 27 7.84 8.77 -1.70
C ARG A 27 6.67 8.08 -1.00
N ILE A 28 5.83 7.35 -1.74
CA ILE A 28 4.72 6.57 -1.16
C ILE A 28 5.29 5.53 -0.21
N VAL A 29 6.33 4.79 -0.63
CA VAL A 29 7.01 3.79 0.22
C VAL A 29 7.55 4.44 1.50
N GLU A 30 8.21 5.59 1.41
CA GLU A 30 8.73 6.32 2.57
C GLU A 30 7.61 6.81 3.51
N LEU A 31 6.51 7.30 2.95
CA LEU A 31 5.36 7.78 3.71
C LEU A 31 4.74 6.64 4.53
N VAL A 32 4.47 5.51 3.88
CA VAL A 32 3.81 4.34 4.50
C VAL A 32 4.73 3.62 5.48
N SER A 33 5.99 3.38 5.11
CA SER A 33 6.90 2.59 5.96
C SER A 33 7.51 3.38 7.13
N ARG A 34 7.54 4.73 7.05
CA ARG A 34 8.29 5.54 8.02
C ARG A 34 7.56 6.79 8.47
N ARG A 35 7.20 7.72 7.57
CA ARG A 35 6.78 9.07 8.00
C ARG A 35 5.43 9.07 8.72
N ILE A 36 4.43 8.40 8.16
CA ILE A 36 3.08 8.31 8.74
C ILE A 36 3.12 7.52 10.05
N PRO A 37 3.67 6.28 10.12
CA PRO A 37 3.79 5.54 11.38
C PRO A 37 4.49 6.32 12.49
N ARG A 38 5.64 6.97 12.18
CA ARG A 38 6.42 7.71 13.19
C ARG A 38 5.71 8.94 13.70
N ARG A 39 4.97 9.65 12.84
CA ARG A 39 4.29 10.89 13.23
C ARG A 39 3.02 10.62 14.02
N PHE A 40 2.25 9.60 13.62
CA PHE A 40 0.90 9.37 14.15
C PHE A 40 0.77 8.13 15.03
N GLY A 41 1.83 7.30 15.14
CA GLY A 41 1.83 6.10 15.98
C GLY A 41 1.05 4.92 15.38
N PHE A 42 0.86 4.90 14.06
CA PHE A 42 0.09 3.87 13.35
C PHE A 42 0.90 2.60 13.05
N ASP A 43 0.22 1.47 13.06
CA ASP A 43 0.74 0.21 12.51
C ASP A 43 0.82 0.30 10.98
N LEU A 44 2.01 0.05 10.45
CA LEU A 44 2.32 0.19 9.03
C LEU A 44 1.56 -0.76 8.09
N ILE A 45 1.01 -1.88 8.61
CA ILE A 45 0.24 -2.87 7.81
C ILE A 45 -1.27 -2.72 8.05
N ARG A 46 -1.67 -2.48 9.30
CA ARG A 46 -3.06 -2.55 9.73
C ARG A 46 -3.80 -1.22 9.59
N ASP A 47 -3.11 -0.11 9.84
CA ASP A 47 -3.76 1.19 10.00
C ASP A 47 -3.62 2.10 8.76
N ILE A 48 -2.77 1.74 7.80
CA ILE A 48 -2.49 2.55 6.61
C ILE A 48 -3.03 1.85 5.35
N GLN A 49 -3.90 2.53 4.62
CA GLN A 49 -4.40 2.10 3.32
C GLN A 49 -3.87 3.01 2.21
N VAL A 50 -3.25 2.40 1.19
CA VAL A 50 -2.88 3.11 -0.05
C VAL A 50 -3.98 2.91 -1.08
N LEU A 51 -4.47 4.01 -1.65
CA LEU A 51 -5.45 4.00 -2.73
C LEU A 51 -4.80 4.58 -3.99
N CYS A 52 -5.04 3.93 -5.12
CA CYS A 52 -4.56 4.38 -6.42
C CYS A 52 -5.69 4.28 -7.46
N PRO A 53 -5.74 5.19 -8.44
CA PRO A 53 -6.85 5.24 -9.40
C PRO A 53 -6.82 4.09 -10.41
N MET A 54 -5.71 3.36 -10.53
CA MET A 54 -5.50 2.35 -11.57
C MET A 54 -4.83 1.09 -11.01
N ASN A 55 -5.14 -0.06 -11.60
CA ASN A 55 -4.50 -1.33 -11.26
C ASN A 55 -3.09 -1.49 -11.88
N ARG A 56 -2.85 -0.86 -13.03
CA ARG A 56 -1.60 -0.94 -13.81
C ARG A 56 -1.01 0.45 -14.05
N GLY A 57 0.26 0.50 -14.45
CA GLY A 57 1.05 1.73 -14.62
C GLY A 57 2.03 1.93 -13.46
N GLY A 58 2.93 2.91 -13.59
CA GLY A 58 4.02 3.12 -12.63
C GLY A 58 3.56 3.42 -11.20
N VAL A 59 2.36 4.01 -11.03
CA VAL A 59 1.73 4.25 -9.71
C VAL A 59 0.42 3.46 -9.56
N GLY A 60 0.31 2.32 -10.26
CA GLY A 60 -0.83 1.42 -10.15
C GLY A 60 -0.70 0.43 -8.98
N ALA A 61 -1.83 -0.12 -8.53
CA ALA A 61 -1.90 -1.03 -7.37
C ALA A 61 -0.88 -2.17 -7.45
N ARG A 62 -0.72 -2.78 -8.63
CA ARG A 62 0.21 -3.91 -8.81
C ARG A 62 1.67 -3.50 -8.59
N SER A 63 2.07 -2.34 -9.12
CA SER A 63 3.45 -1.85 -8.96
C SER A 63 3.72 -1.47 -7.51
N LEU A 64 2.78 -0.75 -6.89
CA LEU A 64 2.88 -0.35 -5.49
C LEU A 64 2.91 -1.55 -4.55
N ASN A 65 2.11 -2.59 -4.79
CA ASN A 65 2.12 -3.79 -3.96
C ASN A 65 3.48 -4.48 -3.94
N ILE A 66 4.21 -4.54 -5.07
CA ILE A 66 5.55 -5.13 -5.13
C ILE A 66 6.54 -4.33 -4.27
N GLU A 67 6.56 -3.01 -4.46
CA GLU A 67 7.49 -2.11 -3.76
C GLU A 67 7.17 -2.03 -2.25
N LEU A 68 5.88 -1.99 -1.89
CA LEU A 68 5.43 -1.98 -0.50
C LEU A 68 5.66 -3.33 0.17
N GLN A 69 5.42 -4.46 -0.50
CA GLN A 69 5.74 -5.78 0.04
C GLN A 69 7.24 -5.87 0.37
N ALA A 70 8.11 -5.45 -0.56
CA ALA A 70 9.56 -5.46 -0.35
C ALA A 70 9.99 -4.59 0.84
N ALA A 71 9.31 -3.45 1.07
CA ALA A 71 9.63 -2.53 2.15
C ALA A 71 9.03 -2.91 3.51
N LEU A 72 7.83 -3.47 3.53
CA LEU A 72 7.03 -3.70 4.75
C LEU A 72 7.10 -5.15 5.24
N ASN A 73 7.31 -6.11 4.34
CA ASN A 73 7.47 -7.53 4.63
C ASN A 73 8.68 -8.10 3.88
N PRO A 74 9.91 -7.66 4.21
CA PRO A 74 11.10 -8.09 3.51
C PRO A 74 11.27 -9.62 3.62
N VAL A 75 11.59 -10.23 2.48
CA VAL A 75 11.57 -11.67 2.19
C VAL A 75 12.04 -12.56 3.35
N GLY A 76 11.13 -13.39 3.85
CA GLY A 76 11.45 -14.62 4.58
C GLY A 76 11.68 -15.80 3.63
N GLU A 77 12.37 -16.84 4.09
CA GLU A 77 12.74 -18.01 3.26
C GLU A 77 11.54 -18.75 2.64
N ASN A 78 10.34 -18.59 3.22
CA ASN A 78 9.11 -19.23 2.77
C ASN A 78 8.28 -18.29 1.88
N LYS A 79 8.37 -18.45 0.56
CA LYS A 79 7.55 -17.73 -0.43
C LYS A 79 6.94 -18.66 -1.46
N VAL A 80 5.77 -18.29 -1.98
CA VAL A 80 5.09 -18.97 -3.08
C VAL A 80 4.93 -18.00 -4.25
N GLU A 81 5.36 -18.42 -5.43
CA GLU A 81 5.18 -17.65 -6.67
C GLU A 81 4.07 -18.30 -7.51
N ARG A 82 3.04 -17.52 -7.86
CA ARG A 82 1.92 -17.99 -8.67
C ARG A 82 1.38 -16.88 -9.55
N PHE A 83 1.14 -17.18 -10.83
CA PHE A 83 0.58 -16.25 -11.82
C PHE A 83 1.29 -14.87 -11.87
N GLY A 84 2.62 -14.86 -11.65
CA GLY A 84 3.40 -13.62 -11.63
C GLY A 84 3.13 -12.72 -10.42
N SER A 85 2.69 -13.30 -9.31
CA SER A 85 2.59 -12.69 -7.99
C SER A 85 3.36 -13.54 -6.97
N THR A 86 3.99 -12.90 -6.01
CA THR A 86 4.73 -13.55 -4.92
C THR A 86 3.97 -13.32 -3.62
N PHE A 87 3.78 -14.39 -2.85
CA PHE A 87 3.13 -14.35 -1.55
C PHE A 87 4.09 -14.93 -0.49
N ALA A 88 4.17 -14.26 0.66
CA ALA A 88 4.95 -14.65 1.81
C ALA A 88 4.10 -14.53 3.09
N PRO A 89 4.40 -15.32 4.14
CA PRO A 89 3.79 -15.11 5.45
C PRO A 89 3.94 -13.65 5.90
N GLY A 90 2.86 -13.08 6.43
CA GLY A 90 2.81 -11.67 6.84
C GLY A 90 2.29 -10.71 5.76
N ASP A 91 2.12 -11.18 4.53
CA ASP A 91 1.45 -10.38 3.50
C ASP A 91 -0.04 -10.21 3.82
N LYS A 92 -0.53 -8.99 3.63
CA LYS A 92 -1.95 -8.67 3.65
C LYS A 92 -2.54 -8.99 2.27
N VAL A 93 -3.52 -9.89 2.23
CA VAL A 93 -4.17 -10.33 0.98
C VAL A 93 -5.64 -9.94 0.98
N MET A 94 -6.21 -9.85 -0.21
CA MET A 94 -7.64 -9.56 -0.39
C MET A 94 -8.25 -10.57 -1.35
N GLN A 95 -9.46 -11.05 -1.02
CA GLN A 95 -10.24 -11.87 -1.92
C GLN A 95 -10.81 -11.01 -3.06
N ILE A 96 -10.67 -11.50 -4.29
CA ILE A 96 -11.14 -10.80 -5.49
C ILE A 96 -12.44 -11.38 -6.05
N GLU A 97 -12.84 -12.57 -5.57
CA GLU A 97 -14.03 -13.31 -5.98
C GLU A 97 -14.65 -13.97 -4.74
N ASN A 98 -15.97 -14.18 -4.76
CA ASN A 98 -16.66 -14.85 -3.65
C ASN A 98 -16.38 -16.36 -3.67
N ASP A 99 -16.05 -16.93 -2.53
CA ASP A 99 -15.91 -18.37 -2.31
C ASP A 99 -16.83 -18.78 -1.16
N TYR A 100 -18.02 -19.27 -1.51
CA TYR A 100 -19.08 -19.61 -0.56
C TYR A 100 -18.76 -20.87 0.26
N ASP A 101 -17.94 -21.79 -0.27
CA ASP A 101 -17.52 -22.99 0.46
C ASP A 101 -16.61 -22.62 1.63
N LYS A 102 -15.86 -21.54 1.48
CA LYS A 102 -14.97 -20.99 2.52
C LYS A 102 -15.56 -19.81 3.29
N GLU A 103 -16.80 -19.42 2.98
CA GLU A 103 -17.50 -18.27 3.57
C GLU A 103 -16.68 -16.96 3.49
N VAL A 104 -15.97 -16.74 2.37
CA VAL A 104 -15.22 -15.50 2.12
C VAL A 104 -15.77 -14.77 0.89
N TYR A 105 -15.76 -13.44 0.96
CA TYR A 105 -16.38 -12.57 -0.03
C TYR A 105 -15.36 -11.63 -0.67
N ASN A 106 -15.68 -11.14 -1.87
CA ASN A 106 -14.86 -10.16 -2.57
C ASN A 106 -14.69 -8.90 -1.71
N GLY A 107 -13.43 -8.53 -1.46
CA GLY A 107 -13.04 -7.42 -0.60
C GLY A 107 -12.60 -7.84 0.81
N ASP A 108 -12.84 -9.10 1.22
CA ASP A 108 -12.37 -9.59 2.51
C ASP A 108 -10.85 -9.61 2.56
N ILE A 109 -10.30 -9.19 3.70
CA ILE A 109 -8.87 -9.03 3.94
C ILE A 109 -8.39 -10.11 4.91
N GLY A 110 -7.25 -10.72 4.60
CA GLY A 110 -6.55 -11.70 5.43
C GLY A 110 -5.08 -11.36 5.64
#